data_AF-A0A6J6CC42-F1
#
_entry.id   AF-A0A6J6CC42-F1
#
_cell.length_a   1.000
_cell.length_b   1.000
_cell.length_c   1.000
_cell.angle_alpha   90.00
_cell.angle_beta   90.00
_cell.angle_gamma   90.00
#
_symmetry.space_group_name_H-M   'P 1'
#
loop_
_entity.id
_entity.type
_entity.pdbx_description
1 polymer ?
#
loop_
_entity_poly.entity_id
_entity_poly.type
_entity_poly.pdbx_seq_one_letter_code
_entity_poly.pdbx_strand_id
1 'polypeptide(L)'
;MHRSAIHQLRNAVRASDYIELISLEDEFLLYGFEPNTEFLSVHVAPLPEDSRTPAAGLFGIYLPESWQAAGIILKGRATHPETQEILSVDALVRLVVTRSGETCSQLFLDGTKPSQPLSCSLSKERLAVGPEEPIHPAQGLLTDCLHRMLGLPSLGTAPCLAELVVGLWLNEVMQSAEGAEELTWEHAVALHPGEPGLGAVTPSLETITEATLRAAEQLDWERMRRRAAMGEFHATALAPEEAEWMDATMFGRWVTSSIPDSAAVLRTLRQLGAEQVSENILRVLQSIRETTVSIK
;
A
#
# COMPACT_ATOMS: atom_id res chain seq x y z
N MET A 1 0.32 -29.16 -3.46
CA MET A 1 -0.12 -30.24 -2.54
C MET A 1 -1.05 -29.61 -1.53
N HIS A 2 -2.35 -29.92 -1.56
CA HIS A 2 -3.30 -29.36 -0.59
C HIS A 2 -3.17 -30.15 0.72
N ARG A 3 -2.84 -29.47 1.83
CA ARG A 3 -2.84 -30.07 3.16
C ARG A 3 -4.07 -29.57 3.91
N SER A 4 -4.82 -30.48 4.51
CA SER A 4 -5.95 -30.17 5.37
C SER A 4 -5.66 -30.69 6.78
N ALA A 5 -5.76 -29.81 7.78
CA ALA A 5 -5.66 -30.16 9.19
C ALA A 5 -7.01 -29.89 9.88
N ILE A 6 -7.40 -30.77 10.80
CA ILE A 6 -8.65 -30.67 11.56
C ILE A 6 -8.30 -30.20 12.97
N HIS A 7 -8.79 -29.03 13.37
CA HIS A 7 -8.63 -28.51 14.73
C HIS A 7 -9.96 -28.54 15.49
N GLN A 8 -9.97 -29.11 16.70
CA GLN A 8 -11.13 -29.04 17.62
C GLN A 8 -11.18 -27.64 18.25
N LEU A 9 -11.81 -26.68 17.56
CA LEU A 9 -12.03 -25.34 18.08
C LEU A 9 -13.53 -25.07 18.19
N ARG A 10 -14.03 -25.01 19.42
CA ARG A 10 -15.31 -24.37 19.69
C ARG A 10 -15.07 -22.86 19.76
N ASN A 11 -15.51 -22.14 18.73
CA ASN A 11 -15.62 -20.67 18.67
C ASN A 11 -14.31 -19.88 18.43
N ALA A 12 -13.63 -20.10 17.30
CA ALA A 12 -12.69 -19.07 16.79
C ALA A 12 -13.53 -17.90 16.24
N VAL A 13 -13.52 -16.76 16.94
CA VAL A 13 -14.36 -15.59 16.59
C VAL A 13 -13.50 -14.42 16.11
N ARG A 14 -12.23 -14.38 16.51
CA ARG A 14 -11.33 -13.24 16.28
C ARG A 14 -10.18 -13.61 15.35
N ALA A 15 -9.67 -12.62 14.62
CA ALA A 15 -8.50 -12.79 13.76
C ALA A 15 -7.26 -13.32 14.52
N SER A 16 -7.10 -12.96 15.80
CA SER A 16 -6.05 -13.47 16.68
C SER A 16 -6.17 -14.97 16.97
N ASP A 17 -7.36 -15.56 16.91
CA ASP A 17 -7.53 -16.99 17.17
C ASP A 17 -7.04 -17.81 15.96
N TYR A 18 -7.25 -17.27 14.75
CA TYR A 18 -6.85 -17.89 13.50
C TYR A 18 -5.34 -17.73 13.21
N ILE A 19 -4.73 -16.60 13.58
CA ILE A 19 -3.31 -16.36 13.27
C ILE A 19 -2.37 -17.33 14.00
N GLU A 20 -2.78 -17.83 15.16
CA GLU A 20 -2.05 -18.85 15.93
C GLU A 20 -2.10 -20.25 15.28
N LEU A 21 -3.01 -20.47 14.31
CA LEU A 21 -3.12 -21.72 13.56
C LEU A 21 -2.25 -21.75 12.31
N ILE A 22 -1.69 -20.61 11.90
CA ILE A 22 -0.72 -20.56 10.83
C ILE A 22 0.59 -21.18 11.35
N SER A 23 1.21 -22.06 10.57
CA SER A 23 2.51 -22.67 10.90
C SER A 23 3.65 -21.65 10.73
N LEU A 24 4.70 -21.69 11.55
CA LEU A 24 5.91 -20.87 11.34
C LEU A 24 6.94 -21.59 10.44
N GLU A 25 6.75 -22.87 10.18
CA GLU A 25 7.77 -23.73 9.56
C GLU A 25 7.74 -23.69 8.03
N ASP A 26 6.71 -23.09 7.44
CA ASP A 26 6.44 -23.18 6.02
C ASP A 26 6.78 -21.89 5.24
N GLU A 27 7.28 -22.06 4.02
CA GLU A 27 7.60 -20.94 3.12
C GLU A 27 6.38 -20.59 2.25
N PHE A 28 5.93 -19.32 2.35
CA PHE A 28 4.92 -18.67 1.52
C PHE A 28 3.64 -19.47 1.26
N LEU A 29 2.73 -19.46 2.23
CA LEU A 29 1.47 -20.19 2.15
C LEU A 29 0.25 -19.27 2.29
N LEU A 30 -0.80 -19.62 1.55
CA LEU A 30 -2.16 -19.15 1.71
C LEU A 30 -2.96 -20.13 2.57
N TYR A 31 -3.66 -19.59 3.56
CA TYR A 31 -4.50 -20.31 4.49
C TYR A 31 -5.97 -19.92 4.33
N GLY A 32 -6.84 -20.92 4.36
CA GLY A 32 -8.28 -20.80 4.40
C GLY A 32 -8.86 -21.46 5.62
N PHE A 33 -9.85 -20.84 6.25
CA PHE A 33 -10.45 -21.35 7.48
C PHE A 33 -11.94 -21.56 7.28
N GLU A 34 -12.39 -22.82 7.27
CA GLU A 34 -13.79 -23.21 7.09
C GLU A 34 -14.33 -23.87 8.37
N PRO A 35 -15.25 -23.22 9.10
CA PRO A 35 -15.87 -23.83 10.26
C PRO A 35 -16.83 -24.95 9.84
N ASN A 36 -16.78 -26.05 10.57
CA ASN A 36 -17.80 -27.09 10.58
C ASN A 36 -18.44 -27.13 11.97
N THR A 37 -19.56 -27.85 12.10
CA THR A 37 -20.32 -27.94 13.36
C THR A 37 -19.48 -28.46 14.54
N GLU A 38 -18.45 -29.26 14.27
CA GLU A 38 -17.63 -29.92 15.30
C GLU A 38 -16.14 -29.56 15.27
N PHE A 39 -15.65 -29.00 14.16
CA PHE A 39 -14.23 -28.73 13.95
C PHE A 39 -13.99 -27.56 12.99
N LEU A 40 -12.78 -27.03 12.98
CA LEU A 40 -12.32 -26.07 11.99
C LEU A 40 -11.45 -26.78 10.96
N SER A 41 -11.83 -26.71 9.69
CA SER A 41 -10.99 -27.13 8.57
C SER A 41 -10.00 -26.03 8.23
N VAL A 42 -8.71 -26.35 8.23
CA VAL A 42 -7.65 -25.46 7.76
C VAL A 42 -7.17 -25.93 6.40
N HIS A 43 -7.35 -25.08 5.40
CA HIS A 43 -6.99 -25.29 4.01
C HIS A 43 -5.67 -24.60 3.72
N VAL A 44 -4.67 -25.35 3.26
CA VAL A 44 -3.34 -24.80 3.00
C VAL A 44 -2.96 -24.99 1.54
N ALA A 45 -2.50 -23.91 0.90
CA ALA A 45 -2.01 -23.90 -0.47
C ALA A 45 -0.74 -23.03 -0.59
N PRO A 46 0.16 -23.33 -1.55
CA PRO A 46 1.22 -22.40 -1.91
C PRO A 46 0.64 -21.05 -2.32
N LEU A 47 1.32 -19.96 -1.95
CA LEU A 47 0.98 -18.65 -2.48
C LEU A 47 1.23 -18.65 -4.00
N PRO A 48 0.27 -18.21 -4.84
CA PRO A 48 0.50 -18.14 -6.28
C PRO A 48 1.67 -17.20 -6.60
N GLU A 49 2.58 -17.65 -7.44
CA GLU A 49 3.73 -16.86 -7.86
C GLU A 49 3.31 -15.78 -8.86
N ASP A 50 3.80 -14.56 -8.65
CA ASP A 50 3.68 -13.46 -9.59
C ASP A 50 4.96 -12.63 -9.56
N SER A 51 5.49 -12.29 -10.73
CA SER A 51 6.78 -11.59 -10.86
C SER A 51 6.72 -10.14 -10.38
N ARG A 52 5.54 -9.55 -10.26
CA ARG A 52 5.35 -8.16 -9.82
C ARG A 52 5.48 -8.04 -8.31
N THR A 53 4.71 -8.87 -7.58
CA THR A 53 4.64 -8.88 -6.12
C THR A 53 3.84 -10.09 -5.65
N PRO A 54 4.13 -10.65 -4.46
CA PRO A 54 3.31 -11.70 -3.84
C PRO A 54 1.81 -11.37 -3.75
N ALA A 55 1.44 -10.09 -3.68
CA ALA A 55 0.04 -9.67 -3.64
C ALA A 55 -0.67 -9.89 -4.99
N ALA A 56 0.02 -9.66 -6.10
CA ALA A 56 -0.58 -9.75 -7.42
C ALA A 56 -1.01 -11.19 -7.79
N GLY A 57 -0.31 -12.21 -7.25
CA GLY A 57 -0.72 -13.60 -7.39
C GLY A 57 -2.10 -13.93 -6.77
N LEU A 58 -2.64 -13.05 -5.92
CA LEU A 58 -3.95 -13.23 -5.30
C LEU A 58 -5.11 -12.60 -6.09
N PHE A 59 -4.82 -11.83 -7.15
CA PHE A 59 -5.85 -11.11 -7.89
C PHE A 59 -6.81 -12.09 -8.58
N GLY A 60 -8.11 -11.75 -8.57
CA GLY A 60 -9.16 -12.59 -9.16
C GLY A 60 -9.59 -13.78 -8.29
N ILE A 61 -8.91 -14.06 -7.16
CA ILE A 61 -9.29 -15.16 -6.28
C ILE A 61 -10.46 -14.74 -5.40
N TYR A 62 -11.46 -15.62 -5.29
CA TYR A 62 -12.58 -15.51 -4.36
C TYR A 62 -12.69 -16.79 -3.53
N LEU A 63 -12.92 -16.65 -2.23
CA LEU A 63 -13.08 -17.76 -1.31
C LEU A 63 -14.57 -18.10 -1.11
N PRO A 64 -14.94 -19.39 -1.02
CA PRO A 64 -16.32 -19.81 -0.82
C PRO A 64 -16.95 -19.14 0.40
N GLU A 65 -18.22 -18.73 0.34
CA GLU A 65 -18.90 -17.99 1.43
C GLU A 65 -18.87 -18.70 2.79
N SER A 66 -18.75 -20.04 2.81
CA SER A 66 -18.62 -20.83 4.03
C SER A 66 -17.36 -20.51 4.85
N TRP A 67 -16.29 -20.04 4.21
CA TRP A 67 -15.03 -19.76 4.89
C TRP A 67 -15.18 -18.54 5.83
N GLN A 68 -14.51 -18.53 6.98
CA GLN A 68 -14.61 -17.44 7.96
C GLN A 68 -13.36 -16.58 8.06
N ALA A 69 -12.24 -17.05 7.53
CA ALA A 69 -11.02 -16.26 7.47
C ALA A 69 -10.11 -16.72 6.34
N ALA A 70 -9.20 -15.83 5.97
CA ALA A 70 -8.10 -16.08 5.06
C ALA A 70 -6.82 -15.54 5.70
N GLY A 71 -5.70 -16.21 5.49
CA GLY A 71 -4.42 -15.78 6.03
C GLY A 71 -3.27 -16.09 5.12
N ILE A 72 -2.15 -15.41 5.34
CA ILE A 72 -0.90 -15.65 4.63
C ILE A 72 0.25 -15.66 5.61
N ILE A 73 1.30 -16.37 5.21
CA ILE A 73 2.62 -16.25 5.80
C ILE A 73 3.61 -15.87 4.70
N LEU A 74 4.46 -14.89 4.98
CA LEU A 74 5.50 -14.43 4.08
C LEU A 74 6.83 -14.43 4.84
N LYS A 75 7.90 -14.84 4.16
CA LYS A 75 9.27 -14.69 4.65
C LYS A 75 9.97 -13.63 3.81
N GLY A 76 10.91 -12.90 4.38
CA GLY A 76 11.66 -11.88 3.66
C GLY A 76 12.93 -11.53 4.39
N ARG A 77 13.65 -10.54 3.89
CA ARG A 77 14.76 -9.91 4.62
C ARG A 77 14.45 -8.44 4.75
N ALA A 78 14.77 -7.88 5.92
CA ALA A 78 14.68 -6.44 6.08
C ALA A 78 15.81 -5.77 5.29
N THR A 79 15.48 -4.72 4.56
CA THR A 79 16.46 -3.83 3.92
C THR A 79 16.38 -2.48 4.58
N HIS A 80 17.53 -1.87 4.85
CA HIS A 80 17.56 -0.50 5.34
C HIS A 80 16.97 0.42 4.25
N PRO A 81 15.92 1.21 4.56
CA PRO A 81 15.15 1.92 3.53
C PRO A 81 15.98 2.99 2.79
N GLU A 82 17.03 3.52 3.42
CA GLU A 82 17.85 4.58 2.82
C GLU A 82 19.10 4.07 2.11
N THR A 83 19.72 3.02 2.63
CA THR A 83 21.00 2.51 2.09
C THR A 83 20.79 1.30 1.18
N GLN A 84 19.57 0.75 1.16
CA GLN A 84 19.24 -0.53 0.52
C GLN A 84 20.12 -1.69 1.04
N GLU A 85 20.83 -1.49 2.15
CA GLU A 85 21.65 -2.52 2.77
C GLU A 85 20.73 -3.61 3.30
N ILE A 86 20.96 -4.85 2.85
CA ILE A 86 20.25 -6.01 3.38
C ILE A 86 20.67 -6.17 4.83
N LEU A 87 19.76 -5.86 5.75
CA LEU A 87 19.92 -6.22 7.13
C LEU A 87 19.92 -7.76 7.14
N SER A 88 20.94 -8.38 7.72
CA SER A 88 21.08 -9.85 7.77
C SER A 88 20.10 -10.49 8.76
N VAL A 89 18.86 -10.03 8.74
CA VAL A 89 17.77 -10.41 9.61
C VAL A 89 16.65 -10.92 8.70
N ASP A 90 16.41 -12.22 8.77
CA ASP A 90 15.23 -12.80 8.14
C ASP A 90 14.00 -12.28 8.88
N ALA A 91 12.98 -11.88 8.15
CA ALA A 91 11.70 -11.42 8.67
C ALA A 91 10.61 -12.39 8.26
N LEU A 92 9.63 -12.61 9.14
CA LEU A 92 8.45 -13.40 8.85
C LEU A 92 7.23 -12.59 9.23
N VAL A 93 6.28 -12.50 8.31
CA VAL A 93 5.02 -11.78 8.49
C VAL A 93 3.88 -12.76 8.38
N ARG A 94 3.00 -12.74 9.38
CA ARG A 94 1.70 -13.38 9.32
C ARG A 94 0.63 -12.32 9.21
N LEU A 95 -0.38 -12.64 8.42
CA LEU A 95 -1.54 -11.79 8.25
C LEU A 95 -2.78 -12.66 8.16
N VAL A 96 -3.83 -12.28 8.87
CA VAL A 96 -5.14 -12.91 8.80
C VAL A 96 -6.23 -11.85 8.70
N VAL A 97 -7.20 -12.09 7.84
CA VAL A 97 -8.46 -11.35 7.75
C VAL A 97 -9.61 -12.31 7.99
N THR A 98 -10.56 -11.93 8.84
CA THR A 98 -11.82 -12.65 9.03
C THR A 98 -12.91 -12.12 8.10
N ARG A 99 -13.95 -12.90 7.85
CA ARG A 99 -15.15 -12.48 7.10
C ARG A 99 -15.90 -11.33 7.79
N SER A 100 -15.67 -11.10 9.09
CA SER A 100 -16.16 -9.92 9.81
C SER A 100 -15.32 -8.66 9.58
N GLY A 101 -14.22 -8.75 8.82
CA GLY A 101 -13.30 -7.65 8.53
C GLY A 101 -12.25 -7.40 9.62
N GLU A 102 -12.20 -8.22 10.69
CA GLU A 102 -11.13 -8.12 11.67
C GLU A 102 -9.82 -8.58 11.04
N THR A 103 -8.77 -7.78 11.20
CA THR A 103 -7.45 -8.07 10.64
C THR A 103 -6.44 -8.16 11.77
N CYS A 104 -5.58 -9.18 11.70
CA CYS A 104 -4.46 -9.38 12.60
C CYS A 104 -3.18 -9.55 11.79
N SER A 105 -2.11 -8.86 12.18
CA SER A 105 -0.78 -9.09 11.62
C SER A 105 0.25 -9.25 12.73
N GLN A 106 1.26 -10.08 12.47
CA GLN A 106 2.39 -10.33 13.35
C GLN A 106 3.69 -10.29 12.54
N LEU A 107 4.69 -9.58 13.05
CA LEU A 107 6.05 -9.54 12.50
C LEU A 107 7.02 -10.27 13.43
N PHE A 108 7.83 -11.15 12.88
CA PHE A 108 8.91 -11.86 13.55
C PHE A 108 10.23 -11.52 12.85
N LEU A 109 11.31 -11.35 13.62
CA LEU A 109 12.66 -11.16 13.10
C LEU A 109 13.56 -12.27 13.63
N ASP A 110 14.29 -12.93 12.74
CA ASP A 110 15.19 -14.02 13.10
C ASP A 110 16.39 -13.44 13.86
N GLY A 111 16.47 -13.77 15.15
CA GLY A 111 17.36 -13.12 16.13
C GLY A 111 16.67 -12.87 17.49
N THR A 112 15.35 -12.70 17.49
CA THR A 112 14.51 -12.90 18.68
C THR A 112 13.94 -14.32 18.63
N LYS A 113 13.81 -14.99 19.78
CA LYS A 113 13.24 -16.35 19.80
C LYS A 113 11.89 -16.33 19.06
N PRO A 114 11.65 -17.20 18.06
CA PRO A 114 10.44 -17.19 17.22
C PRO A 114 9.13 -17.39 17.98
N SER A 115 9.20 -17.62 19.30
CA SER A 115 8.06 -17.76 20.19
C SER A 115 7.28 -16.46 20.45
N GLN A 116 7.81 -15.27 20.10
CA GLN A 116 7.08 -14.01 20.32
C GLN A 116 7.22 -13.04 19.13
N PRO A 117 6.11 -12.44 18.66
CA PRO A 117 6.15 -11.44 17.61
C PRO A 117 6.79 -10.14 18.12
N LEU A 118 7.59 -9.49 17.28
CA LEU A 118 8.17 -8.17 17.54
C LEU A 118 7.08 -7.09 17.55
N SER A 119 6.10 -7.22 16.66
CA SER A 119 4.93 -6.37 16.60
C SER A 119 3.69 -7.23 16.36
N CYS A 120 2.61 -6.92 17.07
CA CYS A 120 1.28 -7.45 16.84
C CYS A 120 0.35 -6.27 16.57
N SER A 121 -0.55 -6.42 15.62
CA SER A 121 -1.43 -5.34 15.22
C SER A 121 -2.81 -5.88 14.91
N LEU A 122 -3.81 -5.35 15.61
CA LEU A 122 -5.22 -5.73 15.48
C LEU A 122 -6.04 -4.53 15.00
N SER A 123 -6.95 -4.76 14.05
CA SER A 123 -7.74 -3.66 13.46
C SER A 123 -8.67 -2.91 14.40
N LYS A 124 -8.87 -3.42 15.63
CA LYS A 124 -9.67 -2.78 16.68
C LYS A 124 -8.84 -1.96 17.67
N GLU A 125 -7.52 -2.03 17.61
CA GLU A 125 -6.65 -1.23 18.47
C GLU A 125 -6.47 0.16 17.84
N ARG A 126 -7.11 1.18 18.43
CA ARG A 126 -6.82 2.58 18.12
C ARG A 126 -5.37 2.84 18.53
N LEU A 127 -4.46 2.94 17.55
CA LEU A 127 -3.16 3.56 17.80
C LEU A 127 -3.40 4.97 18.32
N ALA A 128 -2.67 5.36 19.36
CA ALA A 128 -2.70 6.71 19.87
C ALA A 128 -2.36 7.68 18.72
N VAL A 129 -3.26 8.65 18.51
CA VAL A 129 -3.19 9.65 17.45
C VAL A 129 -1.92 10.48 17.63
N GLY A 130 -0.90 10.18 16.82
CA GLY A 130 0.17 11.14 16.51
C GLY A 130 -0.32 12.13 15.44
N PRO A 131 0.43 13.22 15.19
CA PRO A 131 0.07 14.23 14.19
C PRO A 131 0.15 13.73 12.73
N GLU A 132 0.73 12.55 12.50
CA GLU A 132 0.67 11.86 11.20
C GLU A 132 -0.48 10.84 11.28
N GLU A 133 -1.42 10.85 10.30
CA GLU A 133 -2.46 9.81 10.19
C GLU A 133 -1.77 8.44 10.31
N PRO A 134 -2.03 7.63 11.36
CA PRO A 134 -1.31 6.40 11.54
C PRO A 134 -1.63 5.49 10.36
N ILE A 135 -0.61 5.17 9.56
CA ILE A 135 -0.65 4.01 8.67
C ILE A 135 -1.09 2.87 9.56
N HIS A 136 -2.32 2.41 9.38
CA HIS A 136 -2.82 1.35 10.24
C HIS A 136 -1.91 0.15 9.98
N PRO A 137 -1.28 -0.45 10.99
CA PRO A 137 -0.19 -1.42 10.79
C PRO A 137 -0.62 -2.69 10.05
N ALA A 138 -1.92 -2.87 9.87
CA ALA A 138 -2.51 -3.91 9.03
C ALA A 138 -2.98 -3.43 7.63
N GLN A 139 -2.62 -2.24 7.16
CA GLN A 139 -2.92 -1.78 5.79
C GLN A 139 -1.83 -2.22 4.80
N GLY A 140 -2.22 -2.45 3.54
CA GLY A 140 -1.30 -2.81 2.46
C GLY A 140 -1.96 -3.73 1.44
N LEU A 141 -1.33 -3.88 0.27
CA LEU A 141 -1.89 -4.63 -0.85
C LEU A 141 -2.26 -6.08 -0.50
N LEU A 142 -1.47 -6.74 0.36
CA LEU A 142 -1.77 -8.11 0.79
C LEU A 142 -3.01 -8.17 1.68
N THR A 143 -3.19 -7.21 2.58
CA THR A 143 -4.42 -7.11 3.37
C THR A 143 -5.61 -6.86 2.47
N ASP A 144 -5.47 -5.93 1.51
CA ASP A 144 -6.53 -5.62 0.56
C ASP A 144 -6.91 -6.87 -0.24
N CYS A 145 -5.93 -7.65 -0.71
CA CYS A 145 -6.18 -8.93 -1.37
C CYS A 145 -7.01 -9.88 -0.49
N LEU A 146 -6.65 -10.06 0.77
CA LEU A 146 -7.38 -10.94 1.68
C LEU A 146 -8.82 -10.45 1.95
N HIS A 147 -9.03 -9.13 2.05
CA HIS A 147 -10.38 -8.56 2.11
C HIS A 147 -11.16 -8.88 0.83
N ARG A 148 -10.59 -8.60 -0.35
CA ARG A 148 -11.24 -8.86 -1.65
C ARG A 148 -11.57 -10.33 -1.87
N MET A 149 -10.65 -11.24 -1.54
CA MET A 149 -10.85 -12.68 -1.57
C MET A 149 -12.04 -13.13 -0.72
N LEU A 150 -12.27 -12.45 0.41
CA LEU A 150 -13.39 -12.71 1.30
C LEU A 150 -14.68 -11.99 0.91
N GLY A 151 -14.68 -11.19 -0.16
CA GLY A 151 -15.81 -10.37 -0.60
C GLY A 151 -15.99 -9.07 0.18
N LEU A 152 -14.96 -8.63 0.90
CA LEU A 152 -14.96 -7.42 1.72
C LEU A 152 -14.36 -6.22 0.96
N PRO A 153 -14.72 -4.98 1.34
CA PRO A 153 -14.00 -3.79 0.90
C PRO A 153 -12.62 -3.69 1.56
N SER A 154 -11.67 -3.09 0.88
CA SER A 154 -10.33 -2.79 1.39
C SER A 154 -10.40 -1.82 2.57
N LEU A 155 -9.49 -1.99 3.54
CA LEU A 155 -9.49 -1.19 4.76
C LEU A 155 -9.01 0.24 4.54
N GLY A 156 -9.51 1.17 5.36
CA GLY A 156 -9.03 2.56 5.39
C GLY A 156 -9.52 3.40 4.23
N THR A 157 -8.87 4.54 4.03
CA THR A 157 -9.17 5.45 2.91
C THR A 157 -8.24 5.21 1.74
N ALA A 158 -8.72 5.49 0.53
CA ALA A 158 -7.88 5.55 -0.65
C ALA A 158 -6.77 6.61 -0.47
N PRO A 159 -5.62 6.47 -1.15
CA PRO A 159 -4.53 7.45 -1.10
C PRO A 159 -4.98 8.85 -1.52
N CYS A 160 -4.28 9.87 -1.01
CA CYS A 160 -4.59 11.27 -1.33
C CYS A 160 -4.29 11.57 -2.80
N LEU A 161 -5.29 12.07 -3.55
CA LEU A 161 -5.12 12.42 -4.96
C LEU A 161 -4.18 13.62 -5.16
N ALA A 162 -4.09 14.54 -4.19
CA ALA A 162 -3.12 15.63 -4.27
C ALA A 162 -1.67 15.12 -4.14
N GLU A 163 -1.43 14.11 -3.30
CA GLU A 163 -0.12 13.46 -3.23
C GLU A 163 0.20 12.68 -4.50
N LEU A 164 -0.80 12.06 -5.15
CA LEU A 164 -0.64 11.48 -6.49
C LEU A 164 -0.16 12.53 -7.50
N VAL A 165 -0.81 13.70 -7.53
CA VAL A 165 -0.43 14.80 -8.45
C VAL A 165 1.02 15.24 -8.20
N VAL A 166 1.43 15.39 -6.94
CA VAL A 166 2.84 15.71 -6.62
C VAL A 166 3.78 14.58 -7.02
N GLY A 167 3.39 13.32 -6.84
CA GLY A 167 4.17 12.17 -7.26
C GLY A 167 4.42 12.14 -8.78
N LEU A 168 3.39 12.44 -9.57
CA LEU A 168 3.51 12.59 -11.03
C LEU A 168 4.42 13.77 -11.39
N TRP A 169 4.28 14.90 -10.70
CA TRP A 169 5.16 16.06 -10.91
C TRP A 169 6.63 15.74 -10.60
N LEU A 170 6.89 15.07 -9.47
CA LEU A 170 8.23 14.64 -9.07
C LEU A 170 8.87 13.71 -10.09
N ASN A 171 8.08 12.82 -10.72
CA ASN A 171 8.57 11.97 -11.80
C ASN A 171 9.06 12.80 -13.00
N GLU A 172 8.27 13.79 -13.46
CA GLU A 172 8.67 14.67 -14.56
C GLU A 172 9.91 15.52 -14.21
N VAL A 173 9.96 16.04 -12.99
CA VAL A 173 11.11 16.81 -12.49
C VAL A 173 12.37 15.95 -12.47
N MET A 174 12.28 14.69 -12.02
CA MET A 174 13.40 13.75 -12.02
C MET A 174 13.86 13.41 -13.44
N GLN A 175 12.94 13.10 -14.34
CA GLN A 175 13.29 12.81 -15.74
C GLN A 175 13.99 14.01 -16.41
N SER A 176 13.55 15.23 -16.08
CA SER A 176 14.23 16.43 -16.57
C SER A 176 15.60 16.66 -15.94
N ALA A 177 15.80 16.28 -14.67
CA ALA A 177 17.08 16.43 -13.97
C ALA A 177 18.19 15.56 -14.59
N GLU A 178 17.83 14.40 -15.14
CA GLU A 178 18.79 13.49 -15.79
C GLU A 178 19.38 14.05 -17.10
N GLY A 179 18.70 15.00 -17.75
CA GLY A 179 19.11 15.57 -19.04
C GLY A 179 19.55 17.04 -18.98
N ALA A 180 19.33 17.75 -17.87
CA ALA A 180 19.62 19.18 -17.74
C ALA A 180 21.00 19.45 -17.13
N GLU A 181 21.64 20.53 -17.56
CA GLU A 181 22.89 21.02 -16.96
C GLU A 181 22.65 21.64 -15.58
N GLU A 182 21.48 22.25 -15.37
CA GLU A 182 21.03 22.80 -14.09
C GLU A 182 19.49 22.75 -14.00
N LEU A 183 18.95 22.28 -12.87
CA LEU A 183 17.51 22.22 -12.63
C LEU A 183 17.07 23.39 -11.74
N THR A 184 16.40 24.38 -12.32
CA THR A 184 15.88 25.55 -11.59
C THR A 184 14.45 25.35 -11.09
N TRP A 185 14.03 26.19 -10.14
CA TRP A 185 12.66 26.17 -9.64
C TRP A 185 11.64 26.55 -10.71
N GLU A 186 11.94 27.57 -11.52
CA GLU A 186 11.11 27.98 -12.65
C GLU A 186 10.84 26.82 -13.61
N HIS A 187 11.89 26.04 -13.91
CA HIS A 187 11.77 24.86 -14.77
C HIS A 187 10.93 23.77 -14.13
N ALA A 188 11.13 23.49 -12.83
CA ALA A 188 10.30 22.54 -12.11
C ALA A 188 8.82 22.95 -12.11
N VAL A 189 8.51 24.23 -11.89
CA VAL A 189 7.12 24.74 -11.91
C VAL A 189 6.49 24.60 -13.29
N ALA A 190 7.25 24.78 -14.37
CA ALA A 190 6.76 24.59 -15.74
C ALA A 190 6.36 23.13 -16.04
N LEU A 191 6.91 22.16 -15.30
CA LEU A 191 6.55 20.74 -15.40
C LEU A 191 5.34 20.36 -14.53
N HIS A 192 4.76 21.30 -13.79
CA HIS A 192 3.67 21.00 -12.86
C HIS A 192 2.37 20.65 -13.60
N PRO A 193 1.73 19.49 -13.32
CA PRO A 193 0.57 19.00 -14.06
C PRO A 193 -0.69 19.88 -13.93
N GLY A 194 -0.78 20.67 -12.85
CA GLY A 194 -1.88 21.62 -12.62
C GLY A 194 -1.71 23.00 -13.24
N GLU A 195 -0.64 23.24 -14.03
CA GLU A 195 -0.37 24.50 -14.73
C GLU A 195 -0.62 25.76 -13.85
N PRO A 196 0.15 25.96 -12.76
CA PRO A 196 -0.11 26.98 -11.74
C PRO A 196 -0.07 28.44 -12.24
N GLY A 197 0.30 28.67 -13.50
CA GLY A 197 0.14 29.95 -14.18
C GLY A 197 1.11 30.11 -15.36
N LEU A 198 0.61 30.69 -16.46
CA LEU A 198 1.42 31.16 -17.59
C LEU A 198 1.62 32.68 -17.44
N GLY A 199 2.81 33.11 -17.00
CA GLY A 199 3.11 34.53 -16.80
C GLY A 199 4.60 34.79 -16.58
N ALA A 200 5.00 36.07 -16.58
CA ALA A 200 6.40 36.49 -16.43
C ALA A 200 6.94 36.38 -14.99
N VAL A 201 6.11 36.02 -14.01
CA VAL A 201 6.47 35.91 -12.59
C VAL A 201 6.30 34.47 -12.15
N THR A 202 7.34 33.91 -11.52
CA THR A 202 7.31 32.56 -10.96
C THR A 202 6.18 32.46 -9.93
N PRO A 203 5.25 31.49 -10.07
CA PRO A 203 4.15 31.28 -9.11
C PRO A 203 4.64 31.11 -7.67
N SER A 204 3.86 31.60 -6.71
CA SER A 204 4.14 31.40 -5.29
C SER A 204 3.88 29.94 -4.88
N LEU A 205 4.44 29.51 -3.74
CA LEU A 205 4.16 28.18 -3.19
C LEU A 205 2.66 27.96 -2.93
N GLU A 206 1.95 28.99 -2.47
CA GLU A 206 0.50 28.94 -2.27
C GLU A 206 -0.25 28.71 -3.59
N THR A 207 0.12 29.43 -4.65
CA THR A 207 -0.46 29.23 -5.99
C THR A 207 -0.21 27.81 -6.52
N ILE A 208 0.97 27.24 -6.26
CA ILE A 208 1.32 25.87 -6.66
C ILE A 208 0.52 24.84 -5.86
N THR A 209 0.36 25.03 -4.54
CA THR A 209 -0.50 24.19 -3.71
C THR A 209 -1.95 24.23 -4.21
N GLU A 210 -2.50 25.41 -4.47
CA GLU A 210 -3.86 25.56 -5.01
C GLU A 210 -4.02 24.87 -6.38
N ALA A 211 -3.03 25.02 -7.26
CA ALA A 211 -3.04 24.34 -8.56
C ALA A 211 -2.99 22.81 -8.40
N THR A 212 -2.23 22.31 -7.41
CA THR A 212 -2.17 20.88 -7.08
C THR A 212 -3.52 20.37 -6.61
N LEU A 213 -4.16 21.08 -5.67
CA LEU A 213 -5.48 20.73 -5.15
C LEU A 213 -6.54 20.75 -6.26
N ARG A 214 -6.54 21.80 -7.09
CA ARG A 214 -7.45 21.91 -8.25
C ARG A 214 -7.26 20.78 -9.26
N ALA A 215 -6.01 20.38 -9.54
CA ALA A 215 -5.73 19.25 -10.40
C ALA A 215 -6.24 17.93 -9.79
N ALA A 216 -6.05 17.76 -8.48
CA ALA A 216 -6.54 16.58 -7.75
C ALA A 216 -8.08 16.48 -7.73
N GLU A 217 -8.79 17.62 -7.65
CA GLU A 217 -10.27 17.67 -7.70
C GLU A 217 -10.85 17.13 -9.02
N GLN A 218 -10.05 17.10 -10.10
CA GLN A 218 -10.47 16.53 -11.40
C GLN A 218 -10.32 15.00 -11.45
N LEU A 219 -9.68 14.41 -10.45
CA LEU A 219 -9.40 12.98 -10.36
C LEU A 219 -10.40 12.29 -9.43
N ASP A 220 -10.65 11.01 -9.71
CA ASP A 220 -11.51 10.17 -8.89
C ASP A 220 -11.05 8.72 -9.03
N TRP A 221 -10.73 8.08 -7.92
CA TRP A 221 -10.15 6.73 -7.93
C TRP A 221 -11.09 5.69 -8.55
N GLU A 222 -12.39 5.78 -8.27
CA GLU A 222 -13.37 4.83 -8.82
C GLU A 222 -13.58 5.03 -10.33
N ARG A 223 -13.55 6.26 -10.81
CA ARG A 223 -13.59 6.58 -12.23
C ARG A 223 -12.33 6.09 -12.94
N MET A 224 -11.14 6.32 -12.36
CA MET A 224 -9.88 5.83 -12.92
C MET A 224 -9.85 4.30 -12.98
N ARG A 225 -10.24 3.63 -11.89
CA ARG A 225 -10.34 2.17 -11.82
C ARG A 225 -11.27 1.60 -12.88
N ARG A 226 -12.48 2.18 -13.03
CA ARG A 226 -13.44 1.74 -14.07
C ARG A 226 -12.87 1.89 -15.48
N ARG A 227 -12.18 3.00 -15.76
CA ARG A 227 -11.51 3.19 -17.06
C ARG A 227 -10.40 2.17 -17.27
N ALA A 228 -9.65 1.82 -16.21
CA ALA A 228 -8.64 0.77 -16.28
C ALA A 228 -9.26 -0.60 -16.59
N ALA A 229 -10.39 -0.93 -15.94
CA ALA A 229 -11.14 -2.15 -16.17
C ALA A 229 -11.71 -2.24 -17.60
N MET A 230 -12.00 -1.10 -18.23
CA MET A 230 -12.42 -1.04 -19.64
C MET A 230 -11.24 -0.98 -20.64
N GLY A 231 -9.98 -0.97 -20.17
CA GLY A 231 -8.79 -0.80 -21.01
C GLY A 231 -8.55 0.62 -21.52
N GLU A 232 -9.30 1.60 -21.04
CA GLU A 232 -9.22 3.02 -21.45
C GLU A 232 -8.18 3.84 -20.66
N PHE A 233 -7.61 3.26 -19.60
CA PHE A 233 -6.57 3.83 -18.78
C PHE A 233 -5.54 2.75 -18.45
N HIS A 234 -4.26 3.03 -18.72
CA HIS A 234 -3.19 2.06 -18.51
C HIS A 234 -2.54 2.32 -17.15
N ALA A 235 -2.89 1.51 -16.16
CA ALA A 235 -2.17 1.46 -14.89
C ALA A 235 -0.97 0.52 -15.04
N THR A 236 0.20 0.93 -14.53
CA THR A 236 1.44 0.17 -14.65
C THR A 236 1.27 -1.25 -14.11
N ALA A 237 1.65 -2.23 -14.94
CA ALA A 237 1.65 -3.65 -14.62
C ALA A 237 0.32 -4.18 -14.07
N LEU A 238 -0.82 -3.61 -14.50
CA LEU A 238 -2.16 -4.01 -14.08
C LEU A 238 -3.03 -4.36 -15.30
N ALA A 239 -3.59 -5.56 -15.31
CA ALA A 239 -4.53 -5.99 -16.34
C ALA A 239 -5.95 -5.43 -16.10
N PRO A 240 -6.78 -5.26 -17.13
CA PRO A 240 -8.15 -4.76 -16.98
C PRO A 240 -9.00 -5.59 -16.00
N GLU A 241 -8.91 -6.92 -16.05
CA GLU A 241 -9.67 -7.83 -15.18
C GLU A 241 -9.25 -7.70 -13.70
N GLU A 242 -7.97 -7.40 -13.46
CA GLU A 242 -7.45 -7.14 -12.11
C GLU A 242 -7.99 -5.81 -11.58
N ALA A 243 -8.03 -4.77 -12.41
CA ALA A 243 -8.64 -3.49 -12.06
C ALA A 243 -10.16 -3.62 -11.80
N GLU A 244 -10.85 -4.49 -12.55
CA GLU A 244 -12.26 -4.81 -12.31
C GLU A 244 -12.46 -5.47 -10.95
N TRP A 245 -11.57 -6.38 -10.57
CA TRP A 245 -11.59 -7.11 -9.31
C TRP A 245 -11.31 -6.23 -8.08
N MET A 246 -10.43 -5.25 -8.21
CA MET A 246 -10.10 -4.28 -7.16
C MET A 246 -11.27 -3.36 -6.80
N ASP A 247 -11.26 -2.81 -5.59
CA ASP A 247 -12.02 -1.60 -5.27
C ASP A 247 -11.16 -0.34 -5.46
N ALA A 248 -11.77 0.85 -5.35
CA ALA A 248 -11.09 2.12 -5.53
C ALA A 248 -9.91 2.35 -4.57
N THR A 249 -10.00 1.86 -3.33
CA THR A 249 -8.94 2.04 -2.31
C THR A 249 -7.71 1.20 -2.66
N MET A 250 -7.92 -0.08 -2.97
CA MET A 250 -6.85 -0.98 -3.39
C MET A 250 -6.22 -0.53 -4.71
N PHE A 251 -7.06 -0.14 -5.69
CA PHE A 251 -6.59 0.39 -6.96
C PHE A 251 -5.73 1.64 -6.76
N GLY A 252 -6.17 2.57 -5.91
CA GLY A 252 -5.40 3.76 -5.58
C GLY A 252 -4.03 3.40 -5.00
N ARG A 253 -3.97 2.46 -4.04
CA ARG A 253 -2.72 1.99 -3.45
C ARG A 253 -1.77 1.37 -4.47
N TRP A 254 -2.31 0.57 -5.38
CA TRP A 254 -1.54 -0.04 -6.47
C TRP A 254 -0.92 1.02 -7.40
N VAL A 255 -1.74 2.00 -7.82
CA VAL A 255 -1.27 3.08 -8.70
C VAL A 255 -0.19 3.89 -7.98
N THR A 256 -0.40 4.25 -6.72
CA THR A 256 0.59 5.04 -5.97
C THR A 256 1.85 4.25 -5.62
N SER A 257 1.79 2.92 -5.46
CA SER A 257 2.99 2.12 -5.16
C SER A 257 3.95 2.01 -6.35
N SER A 258 3.48 2.37 -7.55
CA SER A 258 4.32 2.47 -8.75
C SER A 258 5.07 3.80 -8.84
N ILE A 259 4.74 4.77 -7.96
CA ILE A 259 5.37 6.09 -7.93
C ILE A 259 6.55 6.04 -6.95
N PRO A 260 7.72 6.58 -7.33
CA PRO A 260 8.86 6.64 -6.42
C PRO A 260 8.52 7.34 -5.10
N ASP A 261 9.11 6.85 -4.00
CA ASP A 261 8.98 7.49 -2.69
C ASP A 261 9.47 8.95 -2.77
N SER A 262 8.57 9.88 -2.41
CA SER A 262 8.85 11.31 -2.48
C SER A 262 10.09 11.71 -1.68
N ALA A 263 10.33 11.12 -0.50
CA ALA A 263 11.52 11.42 0.29
C ALA A 263 12.81 10.96 -0.41
N ALA A 264 12.81 9.77 -1.02
CA ALA A 264 13.91 9.29 -1.84
C ALA A 264 14.18 10.22 -3.04
N VAL A 265 13.15 10.61 -3.79
CA VAL A 265 13.28 11.53 -4.93
C VAL A 265 13.87 12.87 -4.50
N LEU A 266 13.32 13.48 -3.44
CA LEU A 266 13.77 14.77 -2.94
C LEU A 266 15.24 14.73 -2.47
N ARG A 267 15.71 13.59 -1.92
CA ARG A 267 17.13 13.38 -1.60
C ARG A 267 17.99 13.32 -2.87
N THR A 268 17.55 12.59 -3.90
CA THR A 268 18.28 12.52 -5.17
C THR A 268 18.41 13.90 -5.81
N LEU A 269 17.35 14.71 -5.80
CA LEU A 269 17.41 16.10 -6.31
C LEU A 269 18.47 16.94 -5.57
N ARG A 270 18.60 16.79 -4.24
CA ARG A 270 19.67 17.47 -3.48
C ARG A 270 21.06 16.97 -3.90
N GLN A 271 21.22 15.67 -4.12
CA GLN A 271 22.51 15.12 -4.58
C GLN A 271 22.91 15.62 -5.97
N LEU A 272 21.93 16.02 -6.80
CA LEU A 272 22.14 16.62 -8.11
C LEU A 272 22.33 18.16 -8.05
N GLY A 273 22.39 18.77 -6.86
CA GLY A 273 22.56 20.22 -6.70
C GLY A 273 21.29 21.04 -6.93
N ALA A 274 20.11 20.40 -6.86
CA ALA A 274 18.80 21.06 -6.98
C ALA A 274 18.13 21.25 -5.61
N GLU A 275 18.87 21.76 -4.62
CA GLU A 275 18.39 21.93 -3.24
C GLU A 275 17.14 22.79 -3.15
N GLN A 276 17.11 23.93 -3.87
CA GLN A 276 15.97 24.84 -3.84
C GLN A 276 14.69 24.17 -4.34
N VAL A 277 14.78 23.37 -5.41
CA VAL A 277 13.64 22.62 -5.95
C VAL A 277 13.14 21.60 -4.93
N SER A 278 14.06 20.85 -4.33
CA SER A 278 13.74 19.85 -3.30
C SER A 278 13.04 20.48 -2.08
N GLU A 279 13.56 21.60 -1.57
CA GLU A 279 12.95 22.31 -0.43
C GLU A 279 11.56 22.86 -0.75
N ASN A 280 11.38 23.44 -1.93
CA ASN A 280 10.09 24.01 -2.32
C ASN A 280 9.03 22.93 -2.51
N ILE A 281 9.34 21.81 -3.16
CA ILE A 281 8.38 20.70 -3.31
C ILE A 281 8.04 20.09 -1.95
N LEU A 282 9.01 19.96 -1.04
CA LEU A 282 8.76 19.50 0.33
C LEU A 282 7.75 20.41 1.06
N ARG A 283 7.87 21.74 0.89
CA ARG A 283 6.91 22.70 1.47
C ARG A 283 5.51 22.56 0.86
N VAL A 284 5.41 22.32 -0.44
CA VAL A 284 4.12 22.04 -1.11
C VAL A 284 3.48 20.76 -0.52
N LEU A 285 4.26 19.69 -0.38
CA LEU A 285 3.77 18.44 0.24
C LEU A 285 3.29 18.65 1.67
N GLN A 286 4.03 19.39 2.49
CA GLN A 286 3.63 19.72 3.87
C GLN A 286 2.33 20.52 3.88
N SER A 287 2.21 21.53 3.03
CA SER A 287 1.01 22.36 2.91
C SER A 287 -0.23 21.54 2.49
N ILE A 288 -0.07 20.58 1.57
CA ILE A 288 -1.16 19.67 1.14
C ILE A 288 -1.63 18.81 2.31
N ARG A 289 -0.69 18.25 3.09
CA ARG A 289 -1.00 17.39 4.24
C ARG A 289 -1.75 18.17 5.32
N GLU A 290 -1.29 19.36 5.67
CA GLU A 290 -1.93 20.25 6.65
C GLU A 290 -3.36 20.65 6.22
N THR A 291 -3.54 20.98 4.93
CA THR A 291 -4.85 21.32 4.35
C THR A 291 -5.80 20.13 4.40
N THR A 292 -5.32 18.94 4.03
CA THR A 292 -6.14 17.72 3.99
C THR A 292 -6.59 17.28 5.39
N VAL A 293 -5.72 17.44 6.40
CA VAL A 293 -6.06 17.17 7.81
C VAL A 293 -7.10 18.14 8.34
N SER A 294 -7.11 19.39 7.87
CA SER A 294 -8.07 20.42 8.33
C SER A 294 -9.48 20.25 7.75
N ILE A 295 -9.64 19.45 6.70
CA ILE A 295 -10.92 19.23 6.00
C ILE A 295 -11.64 17.94 6.47
N LYS A 296 -10.93 17.01 7.11
CA LYS A 296 -11.49 15.77 7.68
C LYS A 296 -11.96 15.95 9.12
#